data_AF-A0AA40S4Z3-F1
#
_entry.id   AF-A0AA40S4Z3-F1
#
_cell.length_a   1.000
_cell.length_b   1.000
_cell.length_c   1.000
_cell.angle_alpha   90.00
_cell.angle_beta   90.00
_cell.angle_gamma   90.00
#
_symmetry.space_group_name_H-M   'P 1'
#
loop_
_entity.id
_entity.type
_entity.pdbx_description
1 polymer ?
#
loop_
_entity_poly.entity_id
_entity_poly.type
_entity_poly.pdbx_seq_one_letter_code
_entity_poly.pdbx_strand_id
1 'polypeptide(L)'
;MPGTSDEAMACEPTGGRRTAGGRRPLRAWRALDPHDIDADLVEAIRRGLSGPVLVHDRRWPSVLGGDAATAVGVAIRFLRSHRPDRTTGDLVMSAVLVHASSGDPAAALLLAHGLAVLARGRPDADVLGSRARLWAAGPFRTRPPR
;
A
#
# COMPACT_ATOMS: atom_id res chain seq x y z
N MET A 1 15.84 12.73 -59.53
CA MET A 1 14.54 13.24 -59.01
C MET A 1 13.43 12.47 -59.68
N PRO A 2 12.33 12.08 -59.02
CA PRO A 2 11.94 12.26 -57.60
C PRO A 2 11.95 10.90 -56.86
N GLY A 3 11.66 10.74 -55.57
CA GLY A 3 11.19 11.64 -54.52
C GLY A 3 10.89 10.83 -53.26
N THR A 4 11.37 11.34 -52.12
CA THR A 4 10.86 11.25 -50.74
C THR A 4 9.69 10.30 -50.41
N SER A 5 9.95 9.40 -49.46
CA SER A 5 9.06 9.05 -48.33
C SER A 5 10.03 8.73 -47.18
N ASP A 6 10.35 9.63 -46.26
CA ASP A 6 9.50 10.16 -45.19
C ASP A 6 8.47 9.14 -44.69
N GLU A 7 8.90 8.28 -43.76
CA GLU A 7 8.09 7.88 -42.62
C GLU A 7 9.02 7.79 -41.42
N ALA A 8 9.32 8.99 -40.91
CA ALA A 8 9.59 9.16 -39.51
C ALA A 8 8.47 8.51 -38.66
N MET A 9 8.89 8.02 -37.50
CA MET A 9 8.14 8.23 -36.26
C MET A 9 6.81 7.48 -36.12
N ALA A 10 6.93 6.24 -35.68
CA ALA A 10 6.26 5.83 -34.46
C ALA A 10 7.18 4.88 -33.68
N CYS A 11 8.06 5.46 -32.87
CA CYS A 11 8.43 4.80 -31.62
C CYS A 11 7.12 4.66 -30.83
N GLU A 12 6.39 3.57 -31.04
CA GLU A 12 5.38 3.20 -30.06
C GLU A 12 6.14 2.94 -28.77
N PRO A 13 5.91 3.72 -27.70
CA PRO A 13 6.34 3.29 -26.40
C PRO A 13 5.44 2.10 -26.07
N THR A 14 5.90 0.89 -26.37
CA THR A 14 5.42 -0.33 -25.72
C THR A 14 5.89 -0.32 -24.27
N GLY A 15 5.63 0.79 -23.57
CA GLY A 15 5.36 0.80 -22.15
C GLY A 15 4.02 0.13 -21.94
N GLY A 16 3.98 -1.17 -22.24
CA GLY A 16 3.00 -2.06 -21.66
C GLY A 16 3.17 -1.91 -20.16
N ARG A 17 2.34 -1.04 -19.55
CA ARG A 17 2.07 -1.09 -18.13
C ARG A 17 1.59 -2.49 -17.91
N ARG A 18 2.51 -3.33 -17.43
CA ARG A 18 2.24 -4.71 -17.07
C ARG A 18 0.91 -4.70 -16.36
N THR A 19 -0.03 -5.38 -17.00
CA THR A 19 -1.38 -5.58 -16.53
C THR A 19 -1.34 -5.74 -15.02
N ALA A 20 -2.09 -4.89 -14.32
CA ALA A 20 -2.39 -5.04 -12.91
C ALA A 20 -3.28 -6.30 -12.74
N GLY A 21 -2.74 -7.46 -13.11
CA GLY A 21 -3.39 -8.75 -12.98
C GLY A 21 -3.68 -9.01 -11.51
N GLY A 22 -4.95 -9.07 -11.15
CA GLY A 22 -5.42 -9.63 -9.89
C GLY A 22 -5.04 -8.89 -8.60
N ARG A 23 -4.58 -7.63 -8.64
CA ARG A 23 -4.25 -6.86 -7.44
C ARG A 23 -5.52 -6.55 -6.64
N ARG A 24 -5.80 -7.30 -5.57
CA ARG A 24 -6.76 -6.89 -4.53
C ARG A 24 -6.12 -5.71 -3.78
N PRO A 25 -6.55 -4.45 -3.97
CA PRO A 25 -5.81 -3.28 -3.47
C PRO A 25 -5.59 -3.34 -1.95
N LEU A 26 -6.57 -3.84 -1.22
CA LEU A 26 -6.53 -4.00 0.24
C LEU A 26 -5.53 -5.07 0.74
N ARG A 27 -4.88 -5.82 -0.15
CA ARG A 27 -3.83 -6.78 0.17
C ARG A 27 -2.44 -6.31 -0.27
N ALA A 28 -2.34 -5.14 -0.89
CA ALA A 28 -1.09 -4.59 -1.40
C ALA A 28 -0.01 -4.51 -0.32
N TRP A 29 -0.40 -4.18 0.92
CA TRP A 29 0.52 -4.06 2.06
C TRP A 29 1.31 -5.33 2.38
N ARG A 30 0.82 -6.52 1.97
CA ARG A 30 1.52 -7.81 2.14
C ARG A 30 2.34 -8.20 0.92
N ALA A 31 1.92 -7.72 -0.26
CA ALA A 31 2.35 -8.26 -1.54
C ALA A 31 3.38 -7.37 -2.25
N LEU A 32 3.44 -6.08 -1.93
CA LEU A 32 4.27 -5.11 -2.63
C LEU A 32 5.34 -4.52 -1.73
N ASP A 33 6.45 -4.19 -2.36
CA ASP A 33 7.53 -3.44 -1.75
C ASP A 33 7.16 -1.95 -1.71
N PRO A 34 7.68 -1.17 -0.75
CA PRO A 34 7.34 0.26 -0.63
C PRO A 34 7.58 1.06 -1.91
N HIS A 35 8.59 0.70 -2.70
CA HIS A 35 8.95 1.36 -3.95
C HIS A 35 7.99 1.07 -5.12
N ASP A 36 7.19 -0.01 -5.03
CA ASP A 36 6.21 -0.38 -6.06
C ASP A 36 4.82 0.19 -5.77
N ILE A 37 4.70 1.02 -4.72
CA ILE A 37 3.46 1.69 -4.34
C ILE A 37 3.47 3.07 -5.01
N ASP A 38 2.67 3.19 -6.06
CA ASP A 38 2.43 4.46 -6.76
C ASP A 38 1.14 5.15 -6.27
N ALA A 39 0.96 6.39 -6.72
CA ALA A 39 -0.21 7.20 -6.37
C ALA A 39 -1.53 6.56 -6.85
N ASP A 40 -1.53 5.91 -8.01
CA ASP A 40 -2.72 5.25 -8.57
C ASP A 40 -3.19 4.09 -7.67
N LEU A 41 -2.25 3.31 -7.14
CA LEU A 41 -2.53 2.24 -6.19
C LEU A 41 -3.02 2.79 -4.85
N VAL A 42 -2.40 3.85 -4.32
CA VAL A 42 -2.85 4.50 -3.08
C VAL A 42 -4.30 4.99 -3.23
N GLU A 43 -4.65 5.57 -4.38
CA GLU A 43 -6.01 6.02 -4.64
C GLU A 43 -7.00 4.85 -4.84
N ALA A 44 -6.56 3.74 -5.46
CA ALA A 44 -7.36 2.51 -5.51
C ALA A 44 -7.63 1.94 -4.11
N ILE A 45 -6.66 2.03 -3.19
CA ILE A 45 -6.80 1.61 -1.80
C ILE A 45 -7.80 2.52 -1.07
N ARG A 46 -7.65 3.85 -1.19
CA ARG A 46 -8.60 4.82 -0.60
C ARG A 46 -10.04 4.55 -1.03
N ARG A 47 -10.28 4.35 -2.33
CA ARG A 47 -11.60 3.96 -2.85
C ARG A 47 -12.11 2.65 -2.26
N GLY A 48 -11.23 1.66 -2.11
CA GLY A 48 -11.56 0.38 -1.48
C GLY A 48 -11.94 0.50 0.01
N LEU A 49 -11.31 1.44 0.74
CA LEU A 49 -11.59 1.71 2.15
C LEU A 49 -12.90 2.48 2.37
N SER A 50 -13.31 3.31 1.40
CA SER A 50 -14.58 4.05 1.42
C SER A 50 -15.80 3.23 1.00
N GLY A 51 -15.61 1.95 0.66
CA GLY A 51 -16.71 1.03 0.33
C GLY A 51 -17.59 0.67 1.55
N PRO A 52 -18.66 -0.10 1.36
CA PRO A 52 -19.64 -0.45 2.41
C PRO A 52 -19.09 -1.35 3.53
N VAL A 53 -17.77 -1.59 3.58
CA VAL A 53 -17.15 -2.48 4.57
C VAL A 53 -16.91 -1.71 5.86
N LEU A 54 -17.77 -1.97 6.84
CA LEU A 54 -17.74 -1.32 8.15
C LEU A 54 -16.66 -1.95 9.04
N VAL A 55 -15.58 -1.22 9.27
CA VAL A 55 -14.78 -1.41 10.48
C VAL A 55 -15.57 -0.78 11.63
N HIS A 56 -16.03 -1.60 12.57
CA HIS A 56 -16.79 -1.16 13.74
C HIS A 56 -15.90 -0.47 14.80
N ASP A 57 -15.14 0.55 14.39
CA ASP A 57 -14.41 1.44 15.29
C ASP A 57 -14.95 2.87 15.13
N ARG A 58 -15.32 3.52 16.24
CA ARG A 58 -15.88 4.89 16.22
C ARG A 58 -14.91 5.91 15.63
N ARG A 59 -13.61 5.59 15.59
CA ARG A 59 -12.55 6.44 15.05
C ARG A 59 -12.29 6.19 13.56
N TRP A 60 -12.93 5.18 12.97
CA TRP A 60 -12.76 4.83 11.55
C TRP A 60 -13.03 6.01 10.59
N PRO A 61 -14.04 6.86 10.80
CA PRO A 61 -14.22 8.04 9.96
C PRO A 61 -13.01 9.00 9.99
N SER A 62 -12.35 9.17 11.13
CA SER A 62 -11.14 10.00 11.25
C SER A 62 -9.94 9.38 10.52
N VAL A 63 -9.83 8.04 10.51
CA VAL A 63 -8.84 7.31 9.69
C VAL A 63 -9.05 7.62 8.22
N LEU A 64 -10.29 7.49 7.73
CA LEU A 64 -10.63 7.80 6.34
C LEU A 64 -10.43 9.29 6.01
N GLY A 65 -10.60 10.16 7.00
CA GLY A 65 -10.37 11.61 6.89
C GLY A 65 -8.90 12.03 6.85
N GLY A 66 -7.95 11.10 6.94
CA GLY A 66 -6.53 11.42 6.78
C GLY A 66 -5.73 11.53 8.09
N ASP A 67 -6.34 11.26 9.24
CA ASP A 67 -5.64 11.32 10.54
C ASP A 67 -4.74 10.08 10.74
N ALA A 68 -3.45 10.26 10.45
CA ALA A 68 -2.43 9.22 10.59
C ALA A 68 -2.26 8.71 12.03
N ALA A 69 -2.33 9.59 13.02
CA ALA A 69 -2.18 9.21 14.43
C ALA A 69 -3.34 8.32 14.87
N THR A 70 -4.56 8.68 14.44
CA THR A 70 -5.74 7.86 14.68
C THR A 70 -5.67 6.52 13.95
N ALA A 71 -5.19 6.49 12.70
CA ALA A 71 -4.98 5.25 11.94
C ALA A 71 -4.01 4.29 12.64
N VAL A 72 -2.87 4.81 13.11
CA VAL A 72 -1.88 4.06 13.91
C VAL A 72 -2.51 3.55 15.21
N GLY A 73 -3.26 4.38 15.93
CA GLY A 73 -3.92 3.98 17.18
C GLY A 73 -4.95 2.86 16.99
N VAL A 74 -5.77 2.94 15.94
CA VAL A 74 -6.72 1.88 15.55
C VAL A 74 -5.97 0.59 15.22
N ALA A 75 -4.90 0.67 14.44
CA ALA A 75 -4.10 -0.48 14.07
C ALA A 75 -3.40 -1.16 15.26
N ILE A 76 -2.84 -0.41 16.21
CA ILE A 76 -2.28 -0.98 17.44
C ILE A 76 -3.35 -1.71 18.26
N ARG A 77 -4.53 -1.11 18.45
CA ARG A 77 -5.65 -1.76 19.15
C ARG A 77 -6.07 -3.05 18.45
N PHE A 78 -6.12 -3.03 17.12
CA PHE A 78 -6.46 -4.17 16.32
C PHE A 78 -5.43 -5.31 16.46
N LEU A 79 -4.13 -5.00 16.36
CA LEU A 79 -3.05 -5.97 16.52
C LEU A 79 -2.99 -6.57 17.94
N ARG A 80 -3.42 -5.83 18.96
CA ARG A 80 -3.53 -6.31 20.35
C ARG A 80 -4.77 -7.17 20.62
N SER A 81 -5.73 -7.22 19.71
CA SER A 81 -6.94 -8.00 19.87
C SER A 81 -6.64 -9.50 19.71
N HIS A 82 -7.23 -10.36 20.55
CA HIS A 82 -6.87 -11.78 20.64
C HIS A 82 -7.27 -12.62 19.40
N ARG A 83 -8.17 -12.11 18.54
CA ARG A 83 -8.57 -12.73 17.27
C ARG A 83 -8.97 -11.66 16.24
N PRO A 84 -7.99 -11.01 15.61
CA PRO A 84 -8.29 -10.04 14.56
C PRO A 84 -8.87 -10.78 13.35
N ASP A 85 -10.05 -10.35 12.88
CA ASP A 85 -10.59 -10.83 11.60
C ASP A 85 -9.61 -10.50 10.46
N ARG A 86 -9.37 -11.45 9.58
CA ARG A 86 -8.36 -11.29 8.51
C ARG A 86 -8.72 -10.15 7.56
N THR A 87 -10.02 -9.95 7.29
CA THR A 87 -10.52 -8.92 6.37
C THR A 87 -10.43 -7.54 7.02
N THR A 88 -10.85 -7.41 8.28
CA THR A 88 -10.65 -6.17 9.06
C THR A 88 -9.17 -5.81 9.16
N GLY A 89 -8.30 -6.80 9.36
CA GLY A 89 -6.86 -6.57 9.40
C GLY A 89 -6.29 -6.08 8.07
N ASP A 90 -6.81 -6.56 6.95
CA ASP A 90 -6.44 -6.04 5.63
C ASP A 90 -6.87 -4.59 5.45
N LEU A 91 -8.08 -4.22 5.87
CA LEU A 91 -8.56 -2.83 5.81
C LEU A 91 -7.71 -1.89 6.67
N VAL A 92 -7.50 -2.27 7.93
CA VAL A 92 -6.74 -1.47 8.89
C VAL A 92 -5.30 -1.28 8.41
N MET A 93 -4.61 -2.35 8.00
CA MET A 93 -3.24 -2.24 7.52
C MET A 93 -3.14 -1.51 6.17
N SER A 94 -4.16 -1.60 5.32
CA SER A 94 -4.23 -0.79 4.10
C SER A 94 -4.44 0.69 4.37
N ALA A 95 -5.20 1.07 5.39
CA ALA A 95 -5.30 2.47 5.81
C ALA A 95 -3.92 2.98 6.30
N VAL A 96 -3.23 2.19 7.12
CA VAL A 96 -1.85 2.50 7.56
C VAL A 96 -0.91 2.66 6.35
N LEU A 97 -1.03 1.81 5.32
CA LEU A 97 -0.26 1.93 4.08
C LEU A 97 -0.47 3.28 3.37
N VAL A 98 -1.70 3.79 3.31
CA VAL A 98 -1.97 5.11 2.71
C VAL A 98 -1.19 6.21 3.45
N HIS A 99 -1.16 6.18 4.78
CA HIS A 99 -0.43 7.18 5.58
C HIS A 99 1.08 7.01 5.48
N ALA A 100 1.59 5.78 5.51
CA ALA A 100 3.01 5.51 5.36
C ALA A 100 3.52 5.95 3.98
N SER A 101 2.72 5.72 2.93
CA SER A 101 3.01 6.19 1.56
C SER A 101 2.95 7.72 1.45
N SER A 102 2.25 8.40 2.35
CA SER A 102 2.22 9.87 2.44
C SER A 102 3.39 10.43 3.27
N GLY A 103 4.30 9.57 3.76
CA GLY A 103 5.48 9.97 4.51
C GLY A 103 5.35 9.88 6.03
N ASP A 104 4.27 9.33 6.58
CA ASP A 104 4.14 9.16 8.02
C ASP A 104 5.07 8.05 8.55
N PRO A 105 6.05 8.39 9.43
CA PRO A 105 7.05 7.42 9.89
C PRO A 105 6.49 6.38 10.86
N ALA A 106 5.47 6.74 11.67
CA ALA A 106 4.86 5.81 12.61
C ALA A 106 4.05 4.74 11.88
N ALA A 107 3.34 5.12 10.83
CA ALA A 107 2.62 4.22 9.93
C ALA A 107 3.58 3.27 9.20
N ALA A 108 4.73 3.76 8.72
CA ALA A 108 5.76 2.93 8.10
C ALA A 108 6.31 1.86 9.06
N LEU A 109 6.65 2.26 10.30
CA LEU A 109 7.09 1.31 11.34
C LEU A 109 6.01 0.28 11.68
N LEU A 110 4.75 0.70 11.69
CA LEU A 110 3.64 -0.22 11.98
C LEU A 110 3.42 -1.24 10.87
N LEU A 111 3.61 -0.86 9.61
CA LEU A 111 3.61 -1.81 8.48
C LEU A 111 4.76 -2.80 8.59
N ALA A 112 5.96 -2.32 8.92
CA ALA A 112 7.11 -3.18 9.16
C ALA A 112 6.82 -4.21 10.24
N HIS A 113 6.25 -3.76 11.37
CA HIS A 113 5.85 -4.64 12.45
C HIS A 113 4.78 -5.66 12.01
N GLY A 114 3.73 -5.20 11.33
CA GLY A 114 2.66 -6.08 10.85
C GLY A 114 3.15 -7.16 9.88
N LEU A 115 4.08 -6.81 8.98
CA LEU A 115 4.74 -7.75 8.07
C LEU A 115 5.63 -8.75 8.82
N ALA A 116 6.40 -8.29 9.80
CA ALA A 116 7.25 -9.15 10.62
C ALA A 116 6.43 -10.15 11.46
N VAL A 117 5.28 -9.72 11.99
CA VAL A 117 4.33 -10.60 12.67
C VAL A 117 3.74 -11.63 11.71
N LEU A 118 3.35 -11.20 10.50
CA LEU A 118 2.79 -12.08 9.48
C LEU A 118 3.78 -13.13 8.97
N ALA A 119 5.07 -12.78 8.90
CA ALA A 119 6.14 -13.68 8.47
C ALA A 119 6.32 -14.88 9.40
N ARG A 120 5.90 -14.79 10.67
CA ARG A 120 6.11 -15.85 11.66
C ARG A 120 5.36 -17.12 11.25
N GLY A 121 6.13 -18.20 11.04
CA GLY A 121 5.60 -19.52 10.71
C GLY A 121 5.05 -19.64 9.30
N ARG A 122 5.41 -18.73 8.37
CA ARG A 122 4.98 -18.83 6.97
C ARG A 122 6.11 -19.26 6.02
N PRO A 123 5.78 -19.97 4.93
CA PRO A 123 6.76 -20.32 3.90
C PRO A 123 7.42 -19.11 3.22
N ASP A 124 6.74 -17.96 3.18
CA ASP A 124 7.20 -16.71 2.57
C ASP A 124 7.83 -15.73 3.58
N ALA A 125 8.31 -16.24 4.72
CA ALA A 125 8.86 -15.43 5.80
C ALA A 125 9.98 -14.48 5.36
N ASP A 126 10.90 -14.93 4.48
CA ASP A 126 12.03 -14.13 4.03
C ASP A 126 11.61 -12.92 3.18
N VAL A 127 10.60 -13.12 2.34
CA VAL A 127 10.03 -12.07 1.48
C VAL A 127 9.34 -11.03 2.35
N LEU A 128 8.49 -11.48 3.28
CA LEU A 128 7.79 -10.59 4.22
C LEU A 128 8.77 -9.87 5.16
N GLY A 129 9.81 -10.56 5.62
CA GLY A 129 10.87 -9.98 6.45
C GLY A 129 11.70 -8.93 5.71
N SER A 130 11.99 -9.16 4.43
CA SER A 130 12.67 -8.16 3.59
C SER A 130 11.82 -6.92 3.39
N ARG A 131 10.52 -7.07 3.11
CA ARG A 131 9.58 -5.93 3.04
C ARG A 131 9.45 -5.19 4.36
N ALA A 132 9.42 -5.92 5.48
CA ALA A 132 9.37 -5.31 6.80
C ALA A 132 10.60 -4.41 7.03
N ARG A 133 11.80 -4.90 6.68
CA ARG A 133 13.03 -4.10 6.76
C ARG A 133 13.01 -2.87 5.87
N LEU A 134 12.49 -2.99 4.65
CA LEU A 134 12.31 -1.83 3.78
C LEU A 134 11.41 -0.80 4.48
N TRP A 135 10.20 -1.17 4.89
CA TRP A 135 9.30 -0.26 5.62
C TRP A 135 9.94 0.40 6.85
N ALA A 136 10.77 -0.34 7.60
CA ALA A 136 11.46 0.18 8.78
C ALA A 136 12.63 1.13 8.47
N ALA A 137 13.27 1.00 7.30
CA ALA A 137 14.41 1.82 6.91
C ALA A 137 14.05 3.30 6.69
N GLY A 138 12.76 3.62 6.49
CA GLY A 138 12.28 4.99 6.37
C GLY A 138 12.79 5.73 5.13
N PRO A 139 12.52 7.05 5.07
CA PRO A 139 11.39 7.58 4.31
C PRO A 139 11.50 7.32 2.80
N PHE A 140 10.48 6.62 2.30
CA PHE A 140 10.17 6.50 0.87
C PHE A 140 9.55 7.82 0.41
N ARG A 141 10.41 8.76 -0.01
CA ARG A 141 9.92 10.01 -0.60
C ARG A 141 9.02 9.66 -1.79
N THR A 142 7.74 10.03 -1.69
CA THR A 142 6.92 10.27 -2.86
C THR A 142 7.62 11.31 -3.72
N ARG A 143 8.01 10.92 -4.94
CA ARG A 143 8.38 11.87 -5.97
C ARG A 143 7.24 12.90 -6.06
N PRO A 144 7.51 14.21 -5.96
CA PRO A 144 6.45 15.21 -6.07
C PRO A 144 5.78 15.07 -7.45
N PRO A 145 4.47 15.34 -7.57
CA PRO A 145 3.84 15.46 -8.87
C PRO A 145 4.60 16.55 -9.65
N ARG A 146 5.06 16.21 -10.85
CA ARG A 146 5.59 17.19 -11.82
C ARG A 146 4.43 17.88 -12.50
#